data_AF-A0A1S8B907-F1
#
_entry.id   AF-A0A1S8B907-F1
#
_cell.length_a   1.000
_cell.length_b   1.000
_cell.length_c   1.000
_cell.angle_alpha   90.00
_cell.angle_beta   90.00
_cell.angle_gamma   90.00
#
_symmetry.space_group_name_H-M   'P 1'
#
loop_
_entity.id
_entity.type
_entity.pdbx_description
1 polymer ?
#
loop_
_entity_poly.entity_id
_entity_poly.type
_entity_poly.pdbx_seq_one_letter_code
_entity_poly.pdbx_strand_id
1 'polypeptide(L)' 'MERMMGFSSFSSTHNTKVPGNDLNYGVRKEKKTEYRQYMNRVGGFNRPLSPSR' A
#
# COMPACT_ATOMS: atom_id res chain seq x y z
N MET A 1 -19.99 15.51 38.24
CA MET A 1 -18.71 14.78 38.05
C MET A 1 -17.88 15.39 36.91
N GLU A 2 -18.48 15.66 35.74
CA GLU A 2 -17.78 16.26 34.57
C GLU A 2 -17.05 17.58 34.88
N ARG A 3 -17.69 18.52 35.60
CA ARG A 3 -17.03 19.76 36.07
C ARG A 3 -15.84 19.54 37.02
N MET A 4 -15.77 18.41 37.74
CA MET A 4 -14.63 18.11 38.61
C MET A 4 -13.43 17.54 37.85
N MET A 5 -13.68 16.87 36.72
CA MET A 5 -12.65 16.25 35.88
C MET A 5 -12.15 17.19 34.77
N GLY A 6 -12.73 18.38 34.63
CA GLY A 6 -12.25 19.45 33.73
C GLY A 6 -12.72 19.37 32.28
N PHE A 7 -13.61 18.44 31.92
CA PHE A 7 -14.22 18.36 30.59
C PHE A 7 -15.71 18.70 30.64
N SER A 8 -16.19 19.40 29.60
CA SER A 8 -17.59 19.79 29.50
C SER A 8 -18.48 18.72 28.87
N SER A 9 -17.92 17.83 28.04
CA SER A 9 -18.63 16.75 27.36
C SER A 9 -17.65 15.75 26.74
N PHE A 10 -18.14 14.55 26.42
CA PHE A 10 -17.45 13.57 25.60
C PHE A 10 -17.99 13.61 24.17
N SER A 11 -17.11 13.65 23.17
CA SER A 11 -17.46 13.50 21.76
C SER A 11 -16.76 12.28 21.18
N SER A 12 -17.38 11.68 20.15
CA SER A 12 -16.86 10.49 19.46
C SER A 12 -16.94 10.69 17.96
N THR A 13 -15.97 10.15 17.22
CA THR A 13 -15.94 10.10 15.76
C THR A 13 -16.43 8.74 15.23
N HIS A 14 -17.09 7.94 16.07
CA HIS A 14 -17.61 6.64 15.66
C HIS A 14 -18.60 6.79 14.50
N ASN A 15 -18.32 6.10 13.39
CA ASN A 15 -19.06 6.21 12.12
C ASN A 15 -19.11 7.61 11.49
N THR A 16 -18.20 8.53 11.85
CA THR A 16 -18.07 9.83 11.19
C THR A 16 -16.88 9.85 10.23
N LYS A 17 -17.03 10.53 9.09
CA LYS A 17 -15.93 10.74 8.14
C LYS A 17 -15.04 11.87 8.65
N VAL A 18 -13.81 11.54 9.05
CA VAL A 18 -12.79 12.52 9.44
C VAL A 18 -11.95 12.87 8.19
N PRO A 19 -11.89 14.16 7.77
CA PRO A 19 -11.09 14.58 6.63
C PRO A 19 -9.61 14.16 6.77
N GLY A 20 -9.03 13.60 5.71
CA GLY A 20 -7.63 13.16 5.68
C GLY A 20 -7.39 11.76 6.24
N ASN A 21 -8.35 11.17 6.95
CA ASN A 21 -8.21 9.81 7.46
C ASN A 21 -8.33 8.73 6.37
N ASP A 22 -8.92 9.09 5.24
CA ASP A 22 -9.01 8.26 4.04
C ASP A 22 -7.66 8.03 3.37
N LEU A 23 -6.62 8.83 3.67
CA LEU A 23 -5.27 8.68 3.13
C LEU A 23 -4.31 8.01 4.12
N ASN A 24 -4.77 7.69 5.34
CA ASN A 24 -3.97 7.07 6.40
C ASN A 24 -3.82 5.55 6.20
N TYR A 25 -3.43 5.11 5.00
CA TYR A 25 -3.14 3.71 4.74
C TYR A 25 -1.90 3.56 3.84
N GLY A 26 -1.04 2.60 4.19
CA GLY A 26 0.07 2.17 3.36
C GLY A 26 -0.22 0.81 2.76
N VAL A 27 -0.22 0.69 1.43
CA VAL A 27 -0.36 -0.62 0.76
C VAL A 27 1.03 -1.18 0.46
N ARG A 28 1.40 -2.26 1.14
CA ARG A 28 2.62 -3.02 0.80
C ARG A 28 2.30 -4.00 -0.33
N LYS A 29 2.89 -3.77 -1.51
CA LYS A 29 2.83 -4.70 -2.65
C LYS A 29 4.17 -5.39 -2.81
N GLU A 30 4.22 -6.68 -2.53
CA GLU A 30 5.41 -7.49 -2.82
C GLU A 30 5.44 -7.79 -4.32
N LYS A 31 6.53 -7.40 -4.99
CA LYS A 31 6.77 -7.78 -6.39
C LYS A 31 7.54 -9.09 -6.41
N LYS A 32 7.07 -10.05 -7.21
CA LYS A 32 7.82 -11.28 -7.46
C LYS A 32 9.09 -10.95 -8.24
N THR A 33 10.25 -11.45 -7.80
CA THR A 33 11.49 -11.36 -8.56
C THR A 33 11.45 -12.34 -9.72
N GLU A 34 11.48 -11.83 -10.94
CA GLU A 34 11.56 -12.62 -12.17
C GLU A 34 12.98 -12.50 -12.75
N TYR A 35 13.65 -13.64 -12.94
CA TYR A 35 15.02 -13.68 -13.47
C TYR A 35 15.02 -13.80 -14.99
N ARG A 36 16.05 -13.21 -15.61
CA ARG A 36 16.24 -13.28 -17.05
C ARG A 36 16.89 -14.58 -17.45
N GLN A 37 16.29 -15.27 -18.42
CA GLN A 37 16.88 -16.44 -19.03
C GLN A 37 17.82 -16.03 -20.16
N TYR A 38 19.12 -16.30 -20.01
CA TYR A 38 20.14 -15.96 -21.01
C TYR A 38 20.41 -17.08 -22.02
N MET A 39 20.44 -18.33 -21.57
CA MET A 39 20.79 -19.49 -22.39
C MET A 39 19.56 -20.23 -22.93
N ASN A 40 19.70 -20.85 -24.11
CA ASN A 40 18.69 -21.67 -24.78
C ASN A 40 17.32 -20.96 -24.93
N ARG A 41 17.37 -19.70 -25.36
CA ARG A 41 16.18 -18.87 -25.55
C ARG A 41 15.47 -19.24 -26.85
N VAL A 42 14.18 -19.54 -26.76
CA VAL A 42 13.33 -19.78 -27.94
C VAL A 42 13.20 -18.48 -28.74
N GLY A 43 13.65 -18.49 -30.00
CA GLY A 43 13.61 -17.34 -30.89
C GLY A 43 14.91 -16.50 -30.98
N GLY A 44 16.01 -16.97 -30.37
CA GLY A 44 17.35 -16.46 -30.66
C GLY A 44 17.72 -15.12 -30.01
N PHE A 45 18.93 -14.64 -30.30
CA PHE A 45 19.56 -13.49 -29.65
C PHE A 45 18.79 -12.18 -29.85
N ASN A 46 18.16 -11.98 -31.01
CA ASN A 46 17.50 -10.73 -31.41
C ASN A 46 16.13 -10.46 -30.74
N ARG A 47 15.63 -11.35 -29.87
CA ARG A 47 14.41 -11.10 -29.08
C ARG A 47 14.77 -10.45 -27.74
N PRO A 48 13.88 -9.66 -27.12
CA PRO A 48 14.09 -9.15 -25.77
C PRO A 48 14.14 -10.29 -24.73
N LEU A 49 14.96 -10.13 -23.70
CA LEU A 49 15.02 -11.05 -22.56
C LEU A 49 13.81 -10.81 -21.65
N SER A 50 13.01 -11.86 -21.42
CA SER A 50 11.96 -11.86 -20.39
C SER A 50 12.60 -11.96 -19.00
N PRO A 51 12.07 -11.28 -17.97
CA PRO A 51 11.00 -10.27 -18.04
C PRO A 51 11.51 -8.94 -18.62
N SER A 52 10.62 -8.21 -19.30
CA SER A 52 10.84 -6.82 -19.65
C SER A 52 10.92 -6.00 -18.36
N ARG A 53 11.95 -5.15 -18.24
CA ARG A 53 12.14 -4.26 -17.10
C ARG A 53 10.96 -3.30 -16.93
#